data_AF-A0A956WVX1-F1
#
_entry.id   AF-A0A956WVX1-F1
#
_cell.length_a   1.000
_cell.length_b   1.000
_cell.length_c   1.000
_cell.angle_alpha   90.00
_cell.angle_beta   90.00
_cell.angle_gamma   90.00
#
_symmetry.space_group_name_H-M   'P 1'
#
loop_
_entity.id
_entity.type
_entity.pdbx_description
1 polymer ?
#
loop_
_entity_poly.entity_id
_entity_poly.type
_entity_poly.pdbx_seq_one_letter_code
_entity_poly.pdbx_strand_id
1 'polypeptide(L)' 'MAAIDKIYGTNHEYDEFRTWIYEHRKSYLKYFYPQNQGYERKEPRPICNMPLKADQWLFQNCPLLWVRERILEQYDGEP' A
#
# COMPACT_ATOMS: atom_id res chain seq x y z
N MET A 1 -13.80 11.14 -8.80
CA MET A 1 -12.99 11.24 -7.57
C MET A 1 -11.56 10.97 -7.97
N ALA A 2 -10.63 11.89 -7.70
CA ALA A 2 -9.21 11.64 -7.99
C ALA A 2 -8.81 10.33 -7.30
N ALA A 3 -8.12 9.45 -8.02
CA ALA A 3 -7.51 8.26 -7.42
C ALA A 3 -6.40 8.75 -6.48
N ILE A 4 -6.78 9.10 -5.25
CA ILE A 4 -5.80 9.39 -4.20
C ILE A 4 -5.10 8.06 -3.97
N ASP A 5 -3.78 8.08 -4.13
CA ASP A 5 -2.96 6.92 -3.87
C ASP A 5 -3.08 6.54 -2.40
N LYS A 6 -3.56 5.32 -2.16
CA LYS A 6 -4.02 4.87 -0.84
C LYS A 6 -2.88 4.60 0.13
N ILE A 7 -1.80 4.05 -0.39
CA ILE A 7 -0.60 3.77 0.37
C ILE A 7 0.57 4.41 -0.34
N TYR A 8 1.30 5.25 0.39
CA TYR A 8 2.51 5.93 -0.05
C TYR A 8 3.63 5.76 0.96
N GLY A 9 4.87 5.73 0.47
CA GLY A 9 6.06 5.47 1.28
C GLY A 9 7.34 5.58 0.47
N THR A 10 8.46 5.16 1.05
CA THR A 10 9.79 5.09 0.44
C THR A 10 9.91 3.88 -0.49
N ASN A 11 11.00 3.80 -1.25
CA ASN A 11 11.30 2.61 -2.04
C ASN A 11 11.57 1.38 -1.14
N HIS A 12 12.14 1.59 0.04
CA HIS A 12 12.34 0.51 1.02
C HIS A 12 10.99 -0.05 1.51
N GLU A 13 10.07 0.83 1.90
CA GLU A 13 8.70 0.45 2.30
C GLU A 13 7.95 -0.23 1.15
N TYR A 14 8.15 0.20 -0.10
CA TYR A 14 7.59 -0.49 -1.26
C TYR A 14 8.08 -1.95 -1.34
N ASP A 15 9.39 -2.18 -1.26
CA ASP A 15 9.97 -3.52 -1.40
C ASP A 15 9.59 -4.41 -0.21
N GLU A 16 9.60 -3.87 1.00
CA GLU A 16 9.16 -4.54 2.23
C GLU A 16 7.70 -4.98 2.10
N PHE A 17 6.80 -4.05 1.77
CA PHE A 17 5.38 -4.36 1.67
C PHE A 17 5.07 -5.29 0.51
N ARG A 18 5.72 -5.10 -0.64
CA ARG A 18 5.55 -5.98 -1.81
C ARG A 18 5.98 -7.40 -1.48
N THR A 19 7.10 -7.58 -0.78
CA THR A 19 7.60 -8.89 -0.35
C THR A 19 6.59 -9.56 0.58
N TRP A 20 6.13 -8.84 1.61
CA TRP A 20 5.14 -9.38 2.53
C TRP A 20 3.82 -9.77 1.83
N ILE A 21 3.34 -8.92 0.91
CA ILE A 21 2.13 -9.22 0.12
C ILE A 21 2.35 -10.42 -0.79
N TYR A 22 3.51 -10.57 -1.41
CA TYR A 22 3.82 -11.73 -2.25
C TYR A 22 3.67 -13.05 -1.46
N GLU A 23 4.13 -13.07 -0.21
CA GLU A 23 4.06 -14.25 0.67
C GLU A 23 2.66 -14.55 1.20
N HIS A 24 1.87 -13.52 1.53
CA HIS A 24 0.61 -13.71 2.26
C HIS A 24 -0.65 -13.56 1.37
N ARG A 25 -0.61 -12.67 0.37
CA ARG A 25 -1.73 -12.34 -0.51
C ARG A 25 -1.24 -11.91 -1.90
N LYS A 26 -0.55 -12.81 -2.61
CA LYS A 26 -0.01 -12.57 -3.96
C LYS A 26 -0.99 -11.93 -4.94
N SER A 27 -2.29 -12.24 -4.83
CA SER A 27 -3.34 -11.66 -5.67
C SER A 27 -3.49 -10.13 -5.52
N TYR A 28 -2.99 -9.54 -4.45
CA TYR A 28 -3.04 -8.09 -4.20
C TYR A 28 -1.92 -7.32 -4.90
N LEU A 29 -0.89 -8.00 -5.40
CA LEU A 29 0.20 -7.37 -6.17
C LEU A 29 -0.29 -6.63 -7.42
N LYS A 30 -1.46 -7.02 -7.97
CA LYS A 30 -2.07 -6.34 -9.11
C LYS A 30 -2.47 -4.88 -8.82
N TYR A 31 -2.57 -4.50 -7.55
CA TYR A 31 -2.92 -3.14 -7.12
C TYR A 31 -1.68 -2.27 -6.87
N PHE A 32 -0.47 -2.85 -6.92
CA PHE A 32 0.77 -2.10 -6.76
C PHE A 32 1.08 -1.32 -8.03
N TYR A 33 1.49 -0.07 -7.85
CA TYR A 33 2.00 0.73 -8.94
C TYR A 33 3.37 0.20 -9.38
N PRO A 34 3.62 0.08 -10.68
CA PRO A 34 4.89 -0.45 -11.17
C PRO A 34 6.08 0.47 -10.84
N GLN A 35 7.25 -0.12 -10.61
CA GLN A 35 8.50 0.61 -10.30
C GLN A 35 9.18 1.24 -11.53
N ASN A 36 8.66 1.05 -12.75
CA ASN A 36 9.31 1.51 -13.98
C ASN A 36 8.60 2.70 -14.64
N GLN A 37 7.64 3.31 -13.94
CA GLN A 37 6.88 4.46 -14.44
C GLN A 37 7.36 5.81 -13.88
N GLY A 38 8.51 5.85 -13.20
CA GLY A 38 9.11 7.08 -12.66
C GLY A 38 8.71 7.39 -11.22
N TYR A 39 7.79 6.62 -10.63
CA TYR A 39 7.38 6.76 -9.22
C TYR A 39 8.54 6.51 -8.25
N GLU A 40 9.51 5.69 -8.63
CA GLU A 40 10.73 5.37 -7.87
C GLU A 40 11.68 6.56 -7.67
N ARG A 41 11.53 7.61 -8.48
CA ARG A 41 12.48 8.74 -8.54
C ARG A 41 12.25 9.80 -7.45
N LYS A 42 11.11 9.75 -6.77
CA LYS A 42 10.74 10.74 -5.74
C LYS A 42 10.08 10.02 -4.57
N GLU A 43 10.59 10.29 -3.38
CA GLU A 43 10.01 9.81 -2.13
C GLU A 43 9.31 10.95 -1.37
N PRO A 44 8.18 10.69 -0.68
CA PRO A 44 7.43 9.42 -0.70
C PRO A 44 6.70 9.22 -2.05
N ARG A 45 6.65 7.97 -2.51
CA ARG A 45 6.01 7.55 -3.74
C ARG A 45 4.68 6.85 -3.47
N PRO A 46 3.75 6.87 -4.43
CA PRO A 46 2.61 5.96 -4.38
C PRO A 46 3.09 4.51 -4.54
N ILE A 47 2.57 3.65 -3.66
CA ILE A 47 2.89 2.22 -3.59
C ILE A 47 1.75 1.41 -4.20
N CYS A 48 0.51 1.61 -3.74
CA CYS A 48 -0.64 0.89 -4.28
C CYS A 48 -1.97 1.64 -4.08
N ASN A 49 -2.97 1.20 -4.84
CA ASN A 49 -4.36 1.63 -4.69
C ASN A 49 -5.25 0.39 -4.56
N MET A 50 -5.46 -0.03 -3.32
CA MET A 50 -6.22 -1.22 -2.95
C MET A 50 -7.73 -0.95 -2.91
N PRO A 51 -8.63 -1.93 -3.13
CA PRO A 51 -10.04 -1.76 -2.82
C PRO A 51 -10.30 -1.84 -1.31
N LEU A 52 -11.45 -1.32 -0.84
CA LEU A 52 -11.84 -1.31 0.59
C LEU A 52 -11.65 -2.66 1.29
N LYS A 53 -12.11 -3.75 0.65
CA LYS A 53 -11.96 -5.10 1.21
C LYS A 53 -10.50 -5.52 1.43
N ALA A 54 -9.60 -5.06 0.58
CA ALA A 54 -8.17 -5.32 0.75
C ALA A 54 -7.60 -4.42 1.87
N ASP A 55 -7.98 -3.15 1.93
CA ASP A 55 -7.58 -2.25 3.04
C ASP A 55 -8.01 -2.81 4.40
N GLN A 56 -9.26 -3.26 4.55
CA GLN A 56 -9.76 -3.91 5.77
C GLN A 56 -8.95 -5.16 6.13
N TRP A 57 -8.65 -6.00 5.14
CA TRP A 57 -7.84 -7.19 5.36
C TRP A 57 -6.41 -6.83 5.80
N LEU A 58 -5.80 -5.83 5.17
CA LEU A 58 -4.46 -5.34 5.50
C LEU A 58 -4.41 -4.75 6.91
N PHE A 59 -5.41 -3.94 7.28
CA PHE A 59 -5.50 -3.34 8.61
C PHE A 59 -5.51 -4.40 9.72
N GLN A 60 -6.24 -5.50 9.50
CA GLN A 60 -6.36 -6.59 10.46
C GLN A 60 -5.16 -7.55 10.49
N ASN A 61 -4.47 -7.76 9.35
CA ASN A 61 -3.52 -8.86 9.18
C ASN A 61 -2.07 -8.42 8.90
N CYS A 62 -1.84 -7.23 8.36
CA CYS A 62 -0.50 -6.79 7.95
C CYS A 62 0.31 -6.35 9.17
N PRO A 63 1.48 -6.95 9.49
CA PRO A 63 2.26 -6.58 10.67
C PRO A 63 2.99 -5.23 10.52
N LEU A 64 3.08 -4.70 9.29
CA LEU A 64 3.76 -3.44 9.01
C LEU A 64 2.92 -2.28 9.57
N LEU A 65 3.40 -1.64 10.63
CA LEU A 65 2.66 -0.57 11.32
C LEU A 65 2.39 0.61 10.39
N TRP A 66 3.38 1.04 9.61
CA TRP A 66 3.25 2.14 8.67
C TRP A 66 2.15 1.90 7.62
N VAL A 67 1.93 0.64 7.20
CA VAL A 67 0.83 0.29 6.28
C VAL A 67 -0.53 0.54 6.96
N ARG A 68 -0.67 0.14 8.22
CA ARG A 68 -1.91 0.36 8.99
C ARG A 68 -2.15 1.83 9.25
N GLU A 69 -1.11 2.60 9.56
CA GLU A 69 -1.17 4.04 9.76
C GLU A 69 -1.67 4.75 8.49
N ARG A 70 -1.15 4.39 7.30
CA ARG A 70 -1.66 4.93 6.03
C ARG A 70 -3.12 4.60 5.78
N ILE A 71 -3.55 3.40 6.11
CA ILE A 71 -4.96 3.01 6.00
C ILE A 71 -5.82 3.83 6.97
N LEU A 72 -5.40 4.02 8.22
CA LEU A 72 -6.11 4.86 9.19
C LEU A 72 -6.24 6.32 8.71
N GLU A 73 -5.14 6.91 8.23
CA GLU A 73 -5.11 8.27 7.66
C GLU A 73 -6.11 8.42 6.51
N GLN A 74 -6.24 7.39 5.67
CA GLN A 74 -7.12 7.43 4.51
C GLN A 74 -8.61 7.43 4.88
N TYR A 75 -9.00 6.70 5.94
CA TYR A 75 -10.39 6.55 6.35
C TYR A 75 -10.78 7.44 7.54
N ASP A 76 -9.85 8.26 8.05
CA ASP A 76 -10.02 9.06 9.27
C ASP A 76 -10.48 8.19 10.47
N GLY A 77 -9.94 6.96 10.55
CA GLY A 77 -10.40 5.93 11.47
C GLY A 77 -10.28 4.51 10.90
N GLU A 78 -11.11 3.58 11.39
CA GLU A 78 -11.08 2.19 10.93
C GLU A 78 -11.69 2.03 9.53
N PRO A 79 -11.02 1.28 8.62
CA PRO A 79 -11.51 1.00 7.27
C PRO A 79 -12.71 0.04 7.21
#